data_AF-A0A9X5E0B3-F1
#
_entry.id   AF-A0A9X5E0B3-F1
#
_cell.length_a   1.000
_cell.length_b   1.000
_cell.length_c   1.000
_cell.angle_alpha   90.00
_cell.angle_beta   90.00
_cell.angle_gamma   90.00
#
_symmetry.space_group_name_H-M   'P 1'
#
loop_
_entity.id
_entity.type
_entity.pdbx_description
1 polymer ?
#
loop_
_entity_poly.entity_id
_entity_poly.type
_entity_poly.pdbx_seq_one_letter_code
_entity_poly.pdbx_strand_id
1 'polypeptide(L)'
;MELRAVGETVGRQREKRAGEVGEATQNSKFKIQNSKFIPNSPHYTPHPTPYTPSTVNCQPSSRSVASTVNRQLSTINCQPQKFFPALDLYQRVREFWQEILPRHRGQTVLLVTHGGTNRALISTALGIKPDRYHCIQQSNCGISVLNFPDGFLESGQLEAMNLNTHVGEHLPKPQEGGKGLRLLLVPSGTNAVQTQSIAKFLKQVRIDFSLNSILDSYHITVQQILQHHPETVQFEVLREDIPEAWQTVISKRSKTSSEQLTTGLVMASEDAIARLIGHIFGTNSNSSERILVKKGTISCLQYPGDRHPLILQAMNILTNQNDLIHKSDLGWSMSNTITF
;
A
#
# COMPACT_ATOMS: atom_id res chain seq x y z
N MET A 1 21.24 -25.62 13.48
CA MET A 1 21.05 -24.16 13.57
C MET A 1 20.91 -23.85 15.06
N GLU A 2 22.03 -23.56 15.72
CA GLU A 2 22.02 -23.20 17.14
C GLU A 2 21.67 -21.71 17.25
N LEU A 3 20.46 -21.43 17.70
CA LEU A 3 20.06 -20.11 18.16
C LEU A 3 20.43 -20.05 19.65
N ARG A 4 21.44 -19.26 20.01
CA ARG A 4 21.74 -18.97 21.42
C ARG A 4 20.84 -17.83 21.87
N ALA A 5 19.81 -18.15 22.64
CA ALA A 5 19.08 -17.16 23.44
C ALA A 5 19.83 -16.98 24.77
N VAL A 6 20.11 -15.73 25.15
CA VAL A 6 20.59 -15.39 26.50
C VAL A 6 19.37 -14.91 27.28
N GLY A 7 18.99 -15.62 28.34
CA GLY A 7 17.87 -15.28 29.19
C GLY A 7 18.15 -15.59 30.66
N GLU A 8 18.17 -14.55 31.50
CA GLU A 8 18.12 -14.68 32.95
C GLU A 8 16.67 -14.80 33.41
N THR A 9 16.43 -15.75 34.31
CA THR A 9 15.12 -16.10 34.85
C THR A 9 14.96 -15.48 36.24
N VAL A 10 13.92 -14.67 36.47
CA VAL A 10 13.39 -14.45 37.81
C VAL A 10 11.87 -14.54 37.74
N GLY A 11 11.33 -15.56 38.40
CA GLY A 11 9.90 -15.83 38.45
C GLY A 11 9.15 -15.00 39.49
N ARG A 12 7.84 -14.90 39.29
CA ARG A 12 6.84 -14.89 40.37
C ARG A 12 5.46 -15.30 39.84
N GLN A 13 4.88 -16.29 40.51
CA GLN A 13 3.51 -16.77 40.35
C GLN A 13 2.49 -15.74 40.87
N ARG A 14 1.28 -15.71 40.28
CA ARG A 14 0.01 -15.76 41.02
C ARG A 14 -1.20 -16.11 40.13
N GLU A 15 -2.11 -16.86 40.75
CA GLU A 15 -3.28 -17.56 40.21
C GLU A 15 -4.56 -16.71 39.99
N LYS A 16 -5.35 -17.16 39.00
CA LYS A 16 -6.84 -17.36 38.94
C LYS A 16 -7.80 -16.16 39.17
N ARG A 17 -8.71 -15.94 38.20
CA ARG A 17 -10.12 -16.42 38.24
C ARG A 17 -10.88 -16.17 36.92
N ALA A 18 -11.78 -17.12 36.64
CA ALA A 18 -12.74 -17.14 35.53
C ALA A 18 -14.02 -16.36 35.87
N GLY A 19 -14.75 -15.92 34.83
CA GLY A 19 -16.10 -15.36 34.90
C GLY A 19 -16.68 -15.16 33.50
N GLU A 20 -17.85 -15.74 33.27
CA GLU A 20 -18.53 -16.03 32.00
C GLU A 20 -19.49 -14.93 31.48
N VAL A 21 -19.64 -14.89 30.13
CA VAL A 21 -20.87 -14.83 29.30
C VAL A 21 -21.73 -13.54 29.16
N GLY A 22 -22.04 -13.24 27.87
CA GLY A 22 -23.23 -12.53 27.34
C GLY A 22 -23.04 -11.03 27.07
N GLU A 23 -23.54 -10.36 26.02
CA GLU A 23 -24.44 -10.66 24.90
C GLU A 23 -24.46 -9.41 23.96
N ALA A 24 -24.96 -9.58 22.73
CA ALA A 24 -25.62 -8.57 21.88
C ALA A 24 -24.82 -7.48 21.12
N THR A 25 -24.63 -7.75 19.83
CA THR A 25 -25.12 -6.98 18.66
C THR A 25 -25.42 -5.48 18.82
N GLN A 26 -24.72 -4.61 18.07
CA GLN A 26 -25.37 -3.49 17.36
C GLN A 26 -24.49 -2.88 16.26
N ASN A 27 -24.98 -2.99 15.03
CA ASN A 27 -24.58 -2.22 13.86
C ASN A 27 -24.98 -0.74 14.04
N SER A 28 -24.03 0.19 14.00
CA SER A 28 -24.33 1.62 13.84
C SER A 28 -23.79 2.15 12.51
N LYS A 29 -24.71 2.29 11.55
CA LYS A 29 -24.56 3.10 10.33
C LYS A 29 -24.38 4.57 10.73
N PHE A 30 -23.27 5.20 10.36
CA PHE A 30 -23.15 6.65 10.43
C PHE A 30 -23.64 7.28 9.13
N LYS A 31 -24.66 8.14 9.28
CA LYS A 31 -25.34 8.94 8.27
C LYS A 31 -24.91 10.38 8.54
N ILE A 32 -24.13 11.01 7.66
CA ILE A 32 -23.79 12.43 7.79
C ILE A 32 -24.83 13.25 7.04
N GLN A 33 -25.48 14.15 7.79
CA GLN A 33 -26.46 15.12 7.33
C GLN A 33 -25.76 16.33 6.71
N ASN A 34 -26.27 16.78 5.57
CA ASN A 34 -25.93 18.07 4.96
C ASN A 34 -26.64 19.22 5.70
N SER A 35 -25.89 20.26 6.09
CA SER A 35 -26.45 21.58 6.45
C SER A 35 -26.01 22.65 5.43
N LYS A 36 -27.05 23.31 4.88
CA LYS A 36 -27.15 24.49 3.99
C LYS A 36 -26.46 25.75 4.58
N PHE A 37 -26.22 26.92 3.95
CA PHE A 37 -26.25 27.59 2.61
C PHE A 37 -25.57 29.00 2.85
N ILE A 38 -24.64 29.54 2.02
CA ILE A 38 -24.78 30.52 0.88
C ILE A 38 -24.94 32.03 1.31
N PRO A 39 -24.68 33.13 0.52
CA PRO A 39 -24.11 33.34 -0.86
C PRO A 39 -23.05 34.48 -1.02
N ASN A 40 -22.39 34.55 -2.20
CA ASN A 40 -22.62 35.63 -3.21
C ASN A 40 -21.74 35.51 -4.47
N SER A 41 -22.40 35.28 -5.63
CA SER A 41 -22.08 35.89 -6.93
C SER A 41 -23.25 35.68 -7.93
N PRO A 42 -23.40 36.53 -8.96
CA PRO A 42 -24.70 36.81 -9.57
C PRO A 42 -25.03 36.05 -10.87
N HIS A 43 -26.35 35.86 -11.05
CA HIS A 43 -27.14 35.73 -12.28
C HIS A 43 -26.69 34.79 -13.42
N TYR A 44 -27.33 33.62 -13.48
CA TYR A 44 -27.69 32.94 -14.73
C TYR A 44 -28.95 32.08 -14.52
N THR A 45 -29.97 32.22 -15.36
CA THR A 45 -31.26 31.49 -15.27
C THR A 45 -31.44 30.51 -16.42
N PRO A 46 -31.95 29.29 -16.17
CA PRO A 46 -32.66 28.52 -17.19
C PRO A 46 -34.08 28.08 -16.75
N HIS A 47 -35.00 28.10 -17.72
CA HIS A 47 -36.40 27.67 -17.61
C HIS A 47 -36.55 26.13 -17.50
N PRO A 48 -37.61 25.62 -16.84
CA PRO A 48 -37.91 24.18 -16.77
C PRO A 48 -39.03 23.76 -17.74
N THR A 49 -38.83 22.65 -18.45
CA THR A 49 -39.91 21.85 -19.08
C THR A 49 -40.08 20.53 -18.33
N PRO A 50 -41.31 20.13 -17.96
CA PRO A 50 -41.56 18.83 -17.33
C PRO A 50 -41.92 17.75 -18.37
N TYR A 51 -41.21 16.62 -18.33
CA TYR A 51 -41.61 15.38 -18.99
C TYR A 51 -42.42 14.51 -18.03
N THR A 52 -43.66 14.19 -18.38
CA THR A 52 -44.52 13.19 -17.73
C THR A 52 -44.53 11.89 -18.55
N PRO A 53 -44.56 10.70 -17.94
CA PRO A 53 -44.63 9.44 -18.65
C PRO A 53 -46.09 9.08 -18.98
N SER A 54 -46.40 8.90 -20.27
CA SER A 54 -47.74 8.49 -20.73
C SER A 54 -47.83 6.96 -20.80
N THR A 55 -48.68 6.37 -19.96
CA THR A 55 -49.18 5.00 -20.08
C THR A 55 -50.34 4.98 -21.09
N VAL A 56 -50.18 4.27 -22.22
CA VAL A 56 -51.28 3.98 -23.15
C VAL A 56 -51.69 2.53 -22.98
N ASN A 57 -52.93 2.34 -22.54
CA ASN A 57 -53.61 1.07 -22.38
C ASN A 57 -54.53 0.89 -23.59
N CYS A 58 -54.31 -0.11 -24.44
CA CYS A 58 -55.18 -0.38 -25.61
C CYS A 58 -55.68 -1.83 -25.59
N GLN A 59 -57.00 -1.99 -25.52
CA GLN A 59 -57.73 -3.25 -25.69
C GLN A 59 -57.73 -3.72 -27.17
N PRO A 60 -57.96 -5.02 -27.46
CA PRO A 60 -57.87 -5.55 -28.82
C PRO A 60 -59.23 -5.53 -29.54
N SER A 61 -59.23 -5.12 -30.81
CA SER A 61 -60.35 -5.36 -31.73
C SER A 61 -59.88 -5.89 -33.09
N SER A 62 -60.40 -7.08 -33.43
CA SER A 62 -60.68 -7.66 -34.76
C SER A 62 -59.56 -7.80 -35.82
N ARG A 63 -59.26 -9.08 -36.08
CA ARG A 63 -58.78 -9.76 -37.31
C ARG A 63 -58.75 -8.94 -38.63
N SER A 64 -57.60 -9.02 -39.31
CA SER A 64 -57.54 -9.47 -40.71
C SER A 64 -56.18 -10.14 -40.99
N VAL A 65 -56.21 -11.16 -41.84
CA VAL A 65 -55.13 -12.13 -42.08
C VAL A 65 -54.27 -11.68 -43.25
N ALA A 66 -52.94 -11.64 -43.08
CA ALA A 66 -52.00 -11.68 -44.21
C ALA A 66 -50.60 -12.18 -43.79
N SER A 67 -50.22 -13.31 -44.41
CA SER A 67 -48.87 -13.87 -44.61
C SER A 67 -47.87 -13.86 -43.45
N THR A 68 -47.75 -15.02 -42.79
CA THR A 68 -46.63 -15.38 -41.91
C THR A 68 -45.33 -15.45 -42.71
N VAL A 69 -44.60 -14.35 -42.79
CA VAL A 69 -43.14 -14.41 -42.95
C VAL A 69 -42.58 -14.60 -41.55
N ASN A 70 -42.14 -15.82 -41.25
CA ASN A 70 -41.40 -16.15 -40.04
C ASN A 70 -40.08 -15.36 -40.05
N ARG A 71 -40.11 -14.10 -39.62
CA ARG A 71 -38.91 -13.43 -39.11
C ARG A 71 -38.69 -13.99 -37.72
N GLN A 72 -38.03 -15.14 -37.68
CA GLN A 72 -37.45 -15.71 -36.48
C GLN A 72 -36.64 -14.59 -35.83
N LEU A 73 -37.12 -14.05 -34.70
CA LEU A 73 -36.26 -13.23 -33.85
C LEU A 73 -35.11 -14.16 -33.47
N SER A 74 -33.96 -13.96 -34.10
CA SER A 74 -32.72 -14.53 -33.60
C SER A 74 -32.58 -13.97 -32.19
N THR A 75 -32.91 -14.79 -31.20
CA THR A 75 -32.47 -14.57 -29.83
C THR A 75 -30.98 -14.33 -29.92
N ILE A 76 -30.55 -13.08 -29.76
CA ILE A 76 -29.14 -12.75 -29.64
C ILE A 76 -28.67 -13.58 -28.46
N ASN A 77 -27.84 -14.57 -28.76
CA ASN A 77 -27.27 -15.47 -27.78
C ASN A 77 -26.22 -14.67 -27.01
N CYS A 78 -26.68 -13.77 -26.14
CA CYS A 78 -25.84 -13.01 -25.22
C CYS A 78 -25.39 -13.98 -24.13
N GLN A 79 -24.42 -14.83 -24.48
CA GLN A 79 -23.63 -15.52 -23.47
C GLN A 79 -23.04 -14.42 -22.56
N PRO A 80 -23.26 -14.44 -21.24
CA PRO A 80 -22.71 -13.43 -20.36
C PRO A 80 -21.19 -13.45 -20.50
N GLN A 81 -20.66 -12.40 -21.13
CA GLN A 81 -19.22 -12.26 -21.34
C GLN A 81 -18.60 -12.10 -19.95
N LYS A 82 -17.71 -13.04 -19.58
CA LYS A 82 -17.03 -13.00 -18.28
C LYS A 82 -16.25 -11.69 -18.18
N PHE A 83 -16.68 -10.79 -17.30
CA PHE A 83 -15.99 -9.54 -17.00
C PHE A 83 -15.02 -9.76 -15.85
N PHE A 84 -13.75 -9.41 -16.06
CA PHE A 84 -12.69 -9.50 -15.06
C PHE A 84 -12.21 -8.10 -14.69
N PRO A 85 -12.76 -7.48 -13.63
CA PRO A 85 -12.54 -6.06 -13.33
C PRO A 85 -11.06 -5.67 -13.19
N ALA A 86 -10.24 -6.53 -12.60
CA ALA A 86 -8.81 -6.26 -12.43
C ALA A 86 -8.08 -6.28 -13.78
N LEU A 87 -8.39 -7.22 -14.68
CA LEU A 87 -7.76 -7.28 -15.99
C LEU A 87 -8.15 -6.08 -16.87
N ASP A 88 -9.43 -5.71 -16.84
CA ASP A 88 -9.93 -4.51 -17.51
C ASP A 88 -9.22 -3.24 -17.00
N LEU A 89 -9.06 -3.11 -15.68
CA LEU A 89 -8.40 -1.96 -15.08
C LEU A 89 -6.92 -1.86 -15.50
N TYR A 90 -6.20 -2.98 -15.55
CA TYR A 90 -4.80 -3.01 -16.03
C TYR A 90 -4.68 -2.57 -17.49
N GLN A 91 -5.62 -3.00 -18.34
CA GLN A 91 -5.63 -2.62 -19.74
C GLN A 91 -5.82 -1.10 -19.89
N ARG A 92 -6.85 -0.54 -19.26
CA ARG A 92 -7.14 0.90 -19.31
C ARG A 92 -5.99 1.74 -18.76
N VAL A 93 -5.36 1.30 -17.68
CA VAL A 93 -4.22 1.98 -17.09
C VAL A 93 -2.99 1.94 -18.00
N ARG A 94 -2.75 0.83 -18.71
CA ARG A 94 -1.65 0.74 -19.68
C ARG A 94 -1.83 1.71 -20.84
N GLU A 95 -3.05 1.79 -21.38
CA GLU A 95 -3.41 2.76 -22.43
C GLU A 95 -3.21 4.20 -21.93
N PHE A 96 -3.64 4.49 -20.71
CA PHE A 96 -3.41 5.78 -20.06
C PHE A 96 -1.91 6.14 -19.97
N TRP A 97 -1.04 5.22 -19.56
CA TRP A 97 0.40 5.49 -19.51
C TRP A 97 1.00 5.75 -20.89
N GLN A 98 0.59 4.98 -21.90
CA GLN A 98 1.01 5.17 -23.29
C GLN A 98 0.58 6.54 -23.84
N GLU A 99 -0.53 7.07 -23.33
CA GLU A 99 -1.01 8.40 -23.68
C GLU A 99 -0.24 9.52 -22.94
N ILE A 100 -0.10 9.41 -21.62
CA ILE A 100 0.40 10.50 -20.76
C ILE A 100 1.92 10.66 -20.83
N LEU A 101 2.69 9.56 -20.82
CA LEU A 101 4.15 9.65 -20.72
C LEU A 101 4.80 10.42 -21.88
N PRO A 102 4.41 10.25 -23.15
CA PRO A 102 4.99 11.03 -24.25
C PRO A 102 4.63 12.53 -24.20
N ARG A 103 3.46 12.89 -23.65
CA ARG A 103 2.97 14.27 -23.62
C ARG A 103 3.60 15.11 -22.51
N HIS A 104 4.06 14.46 -21.43
CA HIS A 104 4.51 15.13 -20.20
C HIS A 104 5.96 14.80 -19.82
N ARG A 105 6.83 14.58 -20.82
CA ARG A 105 8.27 14.36 -20.58
C ARG A 105 8.90 15.53 -19.85
N GLY A 106 9.66 15.24 -18.79
CA GLY A 106 10.30 16.24 -17.94
C GLY A 106 9.34 17.04 -17.05
N GLN A 107 8.06 16.69 -17.00
CA GLN A 107 7.06 17.36 -16.16
C GLN A 107 6.67 16.47 -14.97
N THR A 108 6.16 17.10 -13.92
CA THR A 108 5.49 16.38 -12.81
C THR A 108 3.99 16.34 -13.08
N VAL A 109 3.40 15.15 -13.10
CA VAL A 109 1.96 14.95 -13.28
C VAL A 109 1.34 14.45 -11.98
N LEU A 110 0.33 15.17 -11.47
CA LEU A 110 -0.46 14.74 -10.32
C LEU A 110 -1.67 13.91 -10.78
N LEU A 111 -1.79 12.68 -10.28
CA LEU A 111 -2.93 11.80 -10.53
C LEU A 111 -3.72 11.59 -9.25
N VAL A 112 -5.03 11.83 -9.30
CA VAL A 112 -5.95 11.65 -8.17
C VAL A 112 -7.02 10.64 -8.57
N THR A 113 -6.99 9.45 -7.98
CA THR A 113 -7.91 8.35 -8.32
C THR A 113 -8.27 7.49 -7.10
N HIS A 114 -9.13 6.49 -7.28
CA HIS A 114 -9.50 5.52 -6.24
C HIS A 114 -8.40 4.47 -6.00
N GLY A 115 -8.40 3.85 -4.82
CA GLY A 115 -7.35 2.91 -4.41
C GLY A 115 -7.11 1.73 -5.37
N GLY A 116 -8.16 1.21 -6.03
CA GLY A 116 -7.98 0.17 -7.05
C GLY A 116 -7.22 0.66 -8.27
N THR A 117 -7.58 1.84 -8.79
CA THR A 117 -6.93 2.47 -9.93
C THR A 117 -5.49 2.89 -9.60
N ASN A 118 -5.23 3.47 -8.43
CA ASN A 118 -3.85 3.77 -7.99
C ASN A 118 -3.00 2.50 -7.92
N ARG A 119 -3.57 1.41 -7.40
CA ARG A 119 -2.88 0.13 -7.34
C ARG A 119 -2.52 -0.37 -8.73
N ALA A 120 -3.44 -0.29 -9.69
CA ALA A 120 -3.18 -0.65 -11.08
C ALA A 120 -2.14 0.29 -11.73
N LEU A 121 -2.21 1.60 -11.51
CA LEU A 121 -1.24 2.60 -11.99
C LEU A 121 0.19 2.25 -11.57
N ILE A 122 0.39 2.01 -10.27
CA ILE A 122 1.69 1.61 -9.72
C ILE A 122 2.09 0.24 -10.25
N SER A 123 1.16 -0.72 -10.26
CA SER A 123 1.46 -2.09 -10.70
C SER A 123 1.94 -2.15 -12.15
N THR A 124 1.24 -1.49 -13.08
CA THR A 124 1.65 -1.45 -14.48
C THR A 124 2.95 -0.69 -14.68
N ALA A 125 3.18 0.37 -13.91
CA ALA A 125 4.41 1.16 -13.97
C ALA A 125 5.64 0.41 -13.45
N LEU A 126 5.45 -0.66 -12.67
CA LEU A 126 6.52 -1.51 -12.15
C LEU A 126 6.57 -2.89 -12.82
N GLY A 127 5.71 -3.14 -13.81
CA GLY A 127 5.63 -4.45 -14.49
C GLY A 127 5.04 -5.58 -13.63
N ILE A 128 4.35 -5.25 -12.53
CA ILE A 128 3.65 -6.21 -11.69
C ILE A 128 2.49 -6.80 -12.48
N LYS A 129 2.35 -8.13 -12.45
CA LYS A 129 1.27 -8.84 -13.16
C LYS A 129 -0.04 -8.82 -12.36
N PRO A 130 -1.21 -8.92 -13.04
CA PRO A 130 -2.51 -8.89 -12.37
C PRO A 130 -2.74 -9.98 -11.31
N ASP A 131 -2.07 -11.13 -11.41
CA ASP A 131 -2.11 -12.20 -10.40
C ASP A 131 -1.50 -11.78 -9.05
N ARG A 132 -0.67 -10.72 -9.05
CA ARG A 132 -0.09 -10.09 -7.86
C ARG A 132 -0.76 -8.79 -7.47
N TYR A 133 -1.97 -8.53 -7.97
CA TYR A 133 -2.70 -7.28 -7.70
C TYR A 133 -2.89 -6.99 -6.20
N HIS A 134 -2.79 -7.96 -5.30
CA HIS A 134 -2.94 -7.73 -3.85
C HIS A 134 -1.63 -7.46 -3.10
N CYS A 135 -0.47 -7.44 -3.77
CA CYS A 135 0.83 -7.25 -3.13
C CYS A 135 1.15 -5.79 -2.74
N ILE A 136 0.29 -4.83 -3.10
CA ILE A 136 0.42 -3.41 -2.76
C ILE A 136 -0.81 -2.97 -1.98
N GLN A 137 -0.59 -2.38 -0.80
CA GLN A 137 -1.63 -1.63 -0.10
C GLN A 137 -1.79 -0.24 -0.70
N GLN A 138 -3.01 0.30 -0.69
CA GLN A 138 -3.26 1.71 -0.99
C GLN A 138 -3.98 2.32 0.21
N SER A 139 -3.38 3.36 0.77
CA SER A 139 -3.93 4.11 1.90
C SER A 139 -4.77 5.28 1.38
N ASN A 140 -5.83 5.63 2.11
CA ASN A 140 -6.56 6.87 1.85
C ASN A 140 -5.62 8.05 2.03
N CYS A 141 -5.73 9.04 1.14
CA CYS A 141 -4.84 10.21 1.11
C CYS A 141 -3.34 9.87 0.97
N GLY A 142 -2.97 8.62 0.66
CA GLY A 142 -1.56 8.25 0.52
C GLY A 142 -0.96 8.84 -0.75
N ILE A 143 0.16 9.57 -0.61
CA ILE A 143 0.93 10.07 -1.75
C ILE A 143 1.95 9.00 -2.16
N SER A 144 1.99 8.68 -3.45
CA SER A 144 3.00 7.78 -4.04
C SER A 144 3.70 8.49 -5.19
N VAL A 145 4.99 8.23 -5.37
CA VAL A 145 5.84 8.89 -6.37
C VAL A 145 6.46 7.83 -7.28
N LEU A 146 6.22 7.99 -8.58
CA LEU A 146 6.79 7.18 -9.64
C LEU A 146 7.68 8.05 -10.52
N ASN A 147 8.86 7.55 -10.87
CA ASN A 147 9.80 8.22 -11.78
C ASN A 147 9.90 7.46 -13.09
N PHE A 148 10.02 8.18 -14.20
CA PHE A 148 10.19 7.61 -15.54
C PHE A 148 11.40 8.29 -16.20
N PRO A 149 12.65 7.91 -15.85
CA PRO A 149 13.87 8.61 -16.27
C PRO A 149 13.97 8.74 -17.79
N ASP A 150 13.56 7.70 -18.52
CA ASP A 150 13.60 7.68 -19.99
C ASP A 150 12.26 8.08 -20.63
N GLY A 151 11.25 8.43 -19.82
CA GLY A 151 9.91 8.80 -20.28
C GLY A 151 9.12 7.65 -20.93
N PHE A 152 9.47 6.40 -20.64
CA PHE A 152 8.81 5.19 -21.12
C PHE A 152 8.25 4.37 -19.96
N LEU A 153 7.15 3.63 -20.18
CA LEU A 153 6.51 2.84 -19.12
C LEU A 153 7.46 1.81 -18.49
N GLU A 154 8.33 1.21 -19.30
CA GLU A 154 9.25 0.17 -18.83
C GLU A 154 10.39 0.70 -17.95
N SER A 155 10.67 2.01 -17.98
CA SER A 155 11.62 2.64 -17.06
C SER A 155 10.98 3.10 -15.76
N GLY A 156 9.69 2.81 -15.51
CA GLY A 156 9.02 3.23 -14.29
C GLY A 156 9.69 2.72 -13.02
N GLN A 157 9.98 3.63 -12.08
CA GLN A 157 10.63 3.36 -10.79
C GLN A 157 9.73 3.85 -9.65
N LEU A 158 9.68 3.10 -8.55
CA LEU A 158 8.99 3.49 -7.33
C LEU A 158 9.96 4.22 -6.41
N GLU A 159 9.66 5.49 -6.14
CA GLU A 159 10.43 6.30 -5.20
C GLU A 159 9.80 6.31 -3.80
N ALA A 160 8.49 6.43 -3.71
CA ALA A 160 7.79 6.45 -2.44
C ALA A 160 6.37 5.93 -2.60
N MET A 161 5.82 5.35 -1.54
CA MET A 161 4.46 4.81 -1.57
C MET A 161 3.75 4.98 -0.24
N ASN A 162 2.48 5.41 -0.29
CA ASN A 162 1.64 5.67 0.87
C ASN A 162 2.28 6.60 1.91
N LEU A 163 2.76 7.76 1.45
CA LEU A 163 3.17 8.85 2.33
C LEU A 163 1.92 9.52 2.91
N ASN A 164 1.70 9.35 4.21
CA ASN A 164 0.50 9.77 4.92
C ASN A 164 0.77 10.76 6.08
N THR A 165 2.02 11.21 6.24
CA THR A 165 2.43 12.08 7.35
C THR A 165 1.65 13.40 7.40
N HIS A 166 1.21 13.92 6.25
CA HIS A 166 0.41 15.14 6.13
C HIS A 166 -1.01 15.03 6.73
N VAL A 167 -1.56 13.81 6.86
CA VAL A 167 -2.83 13.54 7.56
C VAL A 167 -2.63 12.99 8.98
N GLY A 168 -1.41 13.06 9.50
CA GLY A 168 -1.07 12.58 10.85
C GLY A 168 -1.00 11.05 10.99
N GLU A 169 -1.06 10.30 9.89
CA GLU A 169 -0.84 8.84 9.91
C GLU A 169 0.63 8.54 9.61
N HIS A 170 1.36 8.05 10.62
CA HIS A 170 2.80 7.79 10.52
C HIS A 170 3.12 6.41 9.91
N LEU A 171 2.36 5.37 10.27
CA LEU A 171 2.49 4.05 9.68
C LEU A 171 1.15 3.58 9.10
N PRO A 172 1.15 2.83 7.98
CA PRO A 172 -0.08 2.27 7.43
C PRO A 172 -0.81 1.39 8.44
N LYS A 173 -2.15 1.42 8.41
CA LYS A 173 -2.98 0.49 9.18
C LYS A 173 -2.75 -0.94 8.68
N PRO A 174 -2.56 -1.93 9.57
CA PRO A 174 -2.46 -3.33 9.15
C PRO A 174 -3.72 -3.78 8.41
N GLN A 175 -3.56 -4.61 7.39
CA GLN A 175 -4.68 -5.31 6.75
C GLN A 175 -5.19 -6.45 7.66
N GLU A 176 -6.39 -6.96 7.35
CA GLU A 176 -6.98 -8.16 7.96
C GLU A 176 -7.13 -8.11 9.49
N GLY A 177 -7.48 -6.94 10.02
CA GLY A 177 -7.81 -6.80 11.45
C GLY A 177 -6.60 -6.81 12.38
N GLY A 178 -5.38 -6.55 11.89
CA GLY A 178 -4.21 -6.43 12.76
C GLY A 178 -3.61 -7.77 13.17
N LYS A 179 -3.58 -8.73 12.25
CA LYS A 179 -2.95 -10.04 12.46
C LYS A 179 -1.71 -10.21 11.58
N GLY A 180 -0.92 -11.23 11.92
CA GLY A 180 0.26 -11.63 11.15
C GLY A 180 1.54 -10.90 11.55
N LEU A 181 2.48 -10.83 10.62
CA LEU A 181 3.80 -10.23 10.85
C LEU A 181 3.94 -8.95 10.04
N ARG A 182 4.39 -7.88 10.70
CA ARG A 182 4.82 -6.63 10.08
C ARG A 182 6.32 -6.50 10.18
N LEU A 183 6.98 -6.14 9.08
CA LEU A 183 8.40 -5.79 9.08
C LEU A 183 8.56 -4.30 8.76
N LEU A 184 9.30 -3.61 9.63
CA LEU A 184 9.79 -2.26 9.42
C LEU A 184 11.23 -2.36 8.92
N LEU A 185 11.45 -1.98 7.67
CA LEU A 185 12.75 -2.04 7.02
C LEU A 185 13.43 -0.68 7.13
N VAL A 186 14.64 -0.67 7.69
CA VAL A 186 15.47 0.52 7.83
C VAL A 186 16.76 0.31 7.04
N PRO A 187 17.06 1.16 6.03
CA PRO A 187 18.31 1.06 5.31
C PRO A 187 19.52 1.28 6.22
N SER A 188 20.57 0.49 6.03
CA SER A 188 21.83 0.64 6.74
C SER A 188 22.62 1.86 6.26
N GLY A 189 23.62 2.26 7.06
CA GLY A 189 24.49 3.40 6.74
C GLY A 189 23.82 4.76 6.94
N THR A 190 22.83 4.87 7.83
CA THR A 190 22.26 6.14 8.26
C THR A 190 23.26 6.96 9.05
N ASN A 191 23.23 8.28 8.91
CA ASN A 191 24.00 9.18 9.76
C ASN A 191 23.30 9.40 11.11
N ALA A 192 24.00 10.04 12.07
CA ALA A 192 23.47 10.23 13.43
C ALA A 192 22.12 10.99 13.47
N VAL A 193 21.94 12.00 12.62
CA VAL A 193 20.69 12.80 12.55
C VAL A 193 19.53 11.95 12.04
N GLN A 194 19.77 11.16 10.99
CA GLN A 194 18.79 10.21 10.45
C GLN A 194 18.42 9.16 11.49
N THR A 195 19.42 8.57 12.17
CA THR A 195 19.22 7.57 13.22
C THR A 195 18.36 8.14 14.36
N GLN A 196 18.65 9.35 14.83
CA GLN A 196 17.85 10.01 15.86
C GLN A 196 16.41 10.30 15.40
N SER A 197 16.24 10.71 14.15
CA SER A 197 14.92 10.96 13.56
C SER A 197 14.09 9.67 13.48
N ILE A 198 14.70 8.56 13.05
CA ILE A 198 14.07 7.24 13.03
C ILE A 198 13.70 6.79 14.45
N ALA A 199 14.62 6.93 15.42
CA ALA A 199 14.36 6.57 16.82
C ALA A 199 13.18 7.37 17.41
N LYS A 200 13.10 8.67 17.12
CA LYS A 200 11.99 9.53 17.56
C LYS A 200 10.68 9.12 16.89
N PHE A 201 10.71 8.83 15.59
CA PHE A 201 9.55 8.40 14.82
C PHE A 201 8.99 7.06 15.33
N LEU A 202 9.86 6.10 15.62
CA LEU A 202 9.48 4.76 16.06
C LEU A 202 9.12 4.66 17.55
N LYS A 203 9.39 5.71 18.36
CA LYS A 203 9.17 5.73 19.81
C LYS A 203 7.78 5.22 20.27
N GLN A 204 6.73 5.47 19.48
CA GLN A 204 5.35 5.07 19.81
C GLN A 204 4.93 3.73 19.18
N VAL A 205 5.79 3.14 18.38
CA VAL A 205 5.53 1.89 17.66
C VAL A 205 6.04 0.74 18.53
N ARG A 206 5.18 -0.24 18.82
CA ARG A 206 5.62 -1.48 19.47
C ARG A 206 6.52 -2.25 18.52
N ILE A 207 7.71 -2.63 18.98
CA ILE A 207 8.67 -3.47 18.26
C ILE A 207 8.89 -4.71 19.12
N ASP A 208 8.51 -5.88 18.62
CA ASP A 208 8.60 -7.14 19.35
C ASP A 208 9.98 -7.79 19.19
N PHE A 209 10.58 -7.62 18.02
CA PHE A 209 11.94 -8.10 17.76
C PHE A 209 12.69 -7.21 16.77
N SER A 210 14.02 -7.31 16.79
CA SER A 210 14.89 -6.76 15.76
C SER A 210 15.73 -7.86 15.12
N LEU A 211 16.07 -7.67 13.86
CA LEU A 211 16.84 -8.62 13.06
C LEU A 211 17.95 -7.85 12.36
N ASN A 212 19.19 -8.16 12.72
CA ASN A 212 20.37 -7.45 12.23
C ASN A 212 21.45 -8.45 11.80
N SER A 213 22.29 -8.02 10.87
CA SER A 213 23.48 -8.78 10.46
C SER A 213 24.64 -8.52 11.42
N ILE A 214 25.31 -9.61 11.83
CA ILE A 214 26.55 -9.54 12.64
C ILE A 214 27.72 -8.99 11.82
N LEU A 215 27.65 -9.14 10.49
CA LEU A 215 28.73 -8.74 9.58
C LEU A 215 28.82 -7.23 9.41
N ASP A 216 27.83 -6.51 9.93
CA ASP A 216 27.70 -5.10 9.70
C ASP A 216 27.99 -4.26 10.95
N SER A 217 28.69 -3.15 10.75
CA SER A 217 29.14 -2.25 11.82
C SER A 217 28.05 -1.34 12.41
N TYR A 218 26.76 -1.60 12.14
CA TYR A 218 25.64 -0.75 12.56
C TYR A 218 24.94 -1.16 13.87
N HIS A 219 25.59 -1.97 14.72
CA HIS A 219 25.09 -2.28 16.08
C HIS A 219 24.75 -1.01 16.88
N ILE A 220 25.57 0.04 16.78
CA ILE A 220 25.33 1.32 17.46
C ILE A 220 24.02 1.95 16.98
N THR A 221 23.78 1.95 15.66
CA THR A 221 22.55 2.48 15.05
C THR A 221 21.32 1.75 15.56
N VAL A 222 21.37 0.42 15.61
CA VAL A 222 20.28 -0.41 16.12
C VAL A 222 19.99 -0.08 17.58
N GLN A 223 21.03 -0.01 18.42
CA GLN A 223 20.89 0.33 19.84
C GLN A 223 20.28 1.73 20.04
N GLN A 224 20.66 2.71 19.23
CA GLN A 224 20.09 4.05 19.28
C GLN A 224 18.61 4.07 18.86
N ILE A 225 18.21 3.29 17.85
CA ILE A 225 16.81 3.18 17.45
C ILE A 225 15.99 2.46 18.54
N LEU A 226 16.55 1.40 19.12
CA LEU A 226 15.88 0.57 20.12
C LEU A 226 15.99 1.10 21.55
N GLN A 227 16.63 2.26 21.78
CA GLN A 227 16.76 2.85 23.12
C GLN A 227 15.42 3.08 23.84
N HIS A 228 14.33 3.22 23.07
CA HIS A 228 12.96 3.39 23.59
C HIS A 228 12.16 2.08 23.65
N HIS A 229 12.77 0.94 23.30
CA HIS A 229 12.12 -0.36 23.15
C HIS A 229 12.90 -1.47 23.89
N PRO A 230 13.08 -1.38 25.23
CA PRO A 230 13.92 -2.29 26.00
C PRO A 230 13.44 -3.76 25.99
N GLU A 231 12.15 -4.00 25.70
CA GLU A 231 11.57 -5.35 25.61
C GLU A 231 11.81 -6.03 24.25
N THR A 232 12.45 -5.34 23.29
CA THR A 232 12.69 -5.88 21.94
C THR A 232 13.68 -7.05 22.00
N VAL A 233 13.27 -8.21 21.50
CA VAL A 233 14.18 -9.35 21.34
C VAL A 233 15.09 -9.10 20.15
N GLN A 234 16.41 -9.07 20.37
CA GLN A 234 17.38 -8.81 19.31
C GLN A 234 17.93 -10.13 18.75
N PHE A 235 17.77 -10.34 17.44
CA PHE A 235 18.33 -11.46 16.71
C PHE A 235 19.48 -11.00 15.83
N GLU A 236 20.66 -11.55 16.07
CA GLU A 236 21.83 -11.31 15.23
C GLU A 236 22.09 -12.53 14.34
N VAL A 237 22.21 -12.30 13.04
CA VAL A 237 22.36 -13.35 12.03
C VAL A 237 23.66 -13.15 11.26
N LEU A 238 24.43 -14.22 11.07
CA LEU A 238 25.66 -14.19 10.27
C LEU A 238 25.35 -14.35 8.77
N ARG A 239 24.60 -13.42 8.18
CA ARG A 239 24.20 -13.42 6.77
C ARG A 239 24.00 -12.00 6.26
N GLU A 240 24.35 -11.74 5.00
CA GLU A 240 24.07 -10.47 4.32
C GLU A 240 22.68 -10.46 3.64
N ASP A 241 22.17 -11.64 3.27
CA ASP A 241 20.88 -11.86 2.59
C ASP A 241 19.70 -12.05 3.57
N ILE A 242 19.75 -11.37 4.72
CA ILE A 242 18.75 -11.52 5.79
C ILE A 242 17.32 -11.38 5.27
N PRO A 243 16.97 -10.35 4.46
CA PRO A 243 15.63 -10.18 3.93
C PRO A 243 15.13 -11.42 3.15
N GLU A 244 15.94 -11.93 2.22
CA GLU A 244 15.61 -13.05 1.35
C GLU A 244 15.59 -14.38 2.11
N ALA A 245 16.57 -14.59 2.99
CA ALA A 245 16.62 -15.77 3.84
C ALA A 245 15.43 -15.83 4.82
N TRP A 246 14.97 -14.68 5.31
CA TRP A 246 13.80 -14.58 6.17
C TRP A 246 12.51 -14.92 5.43
N GLN A 247 12.36 -14.52 4.16
CA GLN A 247 11.24 -14.98 3.34
C GLN A 247 11.17 -16.51 3.26
N THR A 248 12.32 -17.17 3.08
CA THR A 248 12.41 -18.64 3.04
C THR A 248 12.04 -19.28 4.38
N VAL A 249 12.37 -18.64 5.50
CA VAL A 249 12.03 -19.12 6.84
C VAL A 249 10.54 -18.92 7.15
N ILE A 250 9.98 -17.74 6.85
CA ILE A 250 8.56 -17.47 7.09
C ILE A 250 7.68 -18.35 6.20
N SER A 251 7.99 -18.47 4.91
CA SER A 251 7.22 -19.31 3.98
C SER A 251 7.19 -20.78 4.42
N LYS A 252 8.24 -21.27 5.06
CA LYS A 252 8.30 -22.62 5.66
C LYS A 252 7.58 -22.74 7.02
N ARG A 253 7.46 -21.65 7.78
CA ARG A 253 6.85 -21.60 9.13
C ARG A 253 5.40 -21.09 9.15
N SER A 254 4.89 -20.60 8.01
CA SER A 254 3.51 -20.15 7.82
C SER A 254 2.53 -21.33 7.80
N LYS A 255 2.29 -21.90 8.99
CA LYS A 255 1.12 -22.73 9.33
C LYS A 255 0.51 -22.32 10.68
N THR A 256 1.01 -21.26 11.30
CA THR A 256 0.59 -20.82 12.63
C THR A 256 0.12 -19.38 12.52
N SER A 257 -1.18 -19.20 12.36
CA SER A 257 -1.84 -17.90 12.40
C SER A 257 -1.66 -17.31 13.80
N SER A 258 -0.76 -16.33 13.97
CA SER A 258 -0.76 -15.51 15.17
C SER A 258 -2.02 -14.65 15.15
N GLU A 259 -2.83 -14.74 16.22
CA GLU A 259 -4.02 -13.89 16.37
C GLU A 259 -3.68 -12.42 16.61
N GLN A 260 -2.42 -12.12 16.93
CA GLN A 260 -1.91 -10.77 17.21
C GLN A 260 -0.83 -10.35 16.21
N LEU A 261 -0.84 -9.07 15.83
CA LEU A 261 0.23 -8.46 15.03
C LEU A 261 1.56 -8.53 15.78
N THR A 262 2.55 -9.16 15.17
CA THR A 262 3.96 -9.07 15.59
C THR A 262 4.67 -8.05 14.70
N THR A 263 5.43 -7.13 15.26
CA THR A 263 6.21 -6.13 14.52
C THR A 263 7.70 -6.36 14.71
N GLY A 264 8.40 -6.63 13.62
CA GLY A 264 9.85 -6.76 13.57
C GLY A 264 10.53 -5.55 12.94
N LEU A 265 11.66 -5.12 13.49
CA LEU A 265 12.57 -4.15 12.86
C LEU A 265 13.68 -4.91 12.12
N VAL A 266 13.92 -4.60 10.86
CA VAL A 266 14.99 -5.20 10.06
C VAL A 266 15.89 -4.11 9.52
N MET A 267 17.19 -4.18 9.84
CA MET A 267 18.20 -3.31 9.26
C MET A 267 18.95 -4.07 8.17
N ALA A 268 19.05 -3.49 6.97
CA ALA A 268 19.71 -4.09 5.81
C ALA A 268 20.15 -3.02 4.81
N SER A 269 21.01 -3.36 3.84
CA SER A 269 21.40 -2.43 2.79
C SER A 269 20.22 -2.02 1.89
N GLU A 270 20.33 -0.85 1.24
CA GLU A 270 19.33 -0.35 0.29
C GLU A 270 19.02 -1.37 -0.80
N ASP A 271 20.06 -2.01 -1.32
CA ASP A 271 19.98 -3.05 -2.35
C ASP A 271 19.28 -4.33 -1.85
N ALA A 272 19.57 -4.80 -0.62
CA ALA A 272 18.87 -5.95 -0.04
C ALA A 272 17.38 -5.65 0.20
N ILE A 273 17.05 -4.43 0.64
CA ILE A 273 15.65 -3.99 0.78
C ILE A 273 14.97 -3.89 -0.59
N ALA A 274 15.64 -3.31 -1.59
CA ALA A 274 15.12 -3.17 -2.95
C ALA A 274 14.85 -4.54 -3.59
N ARG A 275 15.78 -5.49 -3.44
CA ARG A 275 15.58 -6.88 -3.86
C ARG A 275 14.42 -7.53 -3.13
N LEU A 276 14.32 -7.39 -1.82
CA LEU A 276 13.20 -7.95 -1.05
C LEU A 276 11.85 -7.47 -1.61
N ILE A 277 11.73 -6.17 -1.88
CA ILE A 277 10.54 -5.56 -2.47
C ILE A 277 10.32 -6.05 -3.92
N GLY A 278 11.37 -6.14 -4.74
CA GLY A 278 11.27 -6.70 -6.09
C GLY A 278 10.74 -8.15 -6.11
N HIS A 279 11.12 -8.98 -5.15
CA HIS A 279 10.59 -10.34 -5.03
C HIS A 279 9.08 -10.38 -4.73
N ILE A 280 8.56 -9.41 -3.96
CA ILE A 280 7.12 -9.26 -3.69
C ILE A 280 6.35 -9.10 -5.02
N PHE A 281 6.90 -8.27 -5.88
CA PHE A 281 6.34 -7.90 -7.17
C PHE A 281 6.43 -9.02 -8.21
N GLY A 282 7.18 -10.09 -7.93
CA GLY A 282 7.37 -11.22 -8.85
C GLY A 282 8.15 -10.83 -10.10
N THR A 283 8.96 -9.78 -9.99
CA THR A 283 9.76 -9.22 -11.06
C THR A 283 11.18 -9.82 -11.00
N ASN A 284 11.82 -10.06 -12.15
CA ASN A 284 13.12 -10.76 -12.25
C ASN A 284 14.25 -10.00 -11.53
N SER A 285 15.44 -10.60 -11.42
CA SER A 285 16.61 -10.05 -10.68
C SER A 285 17.01 -8.60 -11.01
N ASN A 286 16.70 -8.06 -12.19
CA ASN A 286 17.01 -6.67 -12.57
C ASN A 286 16.00 -5.64 -12.02
N SER A 287 15.07 -6.05 -11.17
CA SER A 287 13.94 -5.20 -10.77
C SER A 287 14.22 -4.36 -9.52
N SER A 288 15.32 -4.64 -8.80
CA SER A 288 15.78 -3.79 -7.69
C SER A 288 16.11 -2.38 -8.16
N GLU A 289 16.58 -2.20 -9.40
CA GLU A 289 16.83 -0.89 -10.01
C GLU A 289 15.56 -0.04 -10.16
N ARG A 290 14.38 -0.67 -10.14
CA ARG A 290 13.08 0.01 -10.18
C ARG A 290 12.59 0.42 -8.81
N ILE A 291 13.29 0.05 -7.73
CA ILE A 291 12.90 0.31 -6.34
C ILE A 291 13.96 1.21 -5.71
N LEU A 292 13.69 2.51 -5.66
CA LEU A 292 14.64 3.51 -5.18
C LEU A 292 14.59 3.65 -3.66
N VAL A 293 15.19 2.71 -2.92
CA VAL A 293 15.27 2.80 -1.45
C VAL A 293 16.15 3.98 -1.03
N LYS A 294 15.75 4.74 0.00
CA LYS A 294 16.48 5.92 0.48
C LYS A 294 16.89 5.80 1.93
N LYS A 295 18.16 6.08 2.26
CA LYS A 295 18.62 6.20 3.66
C LYS A 295 17.80 7.21 4.47
N GLY A 296 17.69 6.95 5.77
CA GLY A 296 16.93 7.80 6.69
C GLY A 296 15.42 7.66 6.55
N THR A 297 14.94 6.64 5.85
CA THR A 297 13.51 6.35 5.68
C THR A 297 13.14 4.98 6.24
N ILE A 298 11.84 4.74 6.36
CA ILE A 298 11.30 3.45 6.80
C ILE A 298 10.37 2.90 5.72
N SER A 299 10.54 1.63 5.37
CA SER A 299 9.59 0.90 4.52
C SER A 299 8.86 -0.16 5.32
N CYS A 300 7.60 -0.43 5.00
CA CYS A 300 6.73 -1.29 5.80
C CYS A 300 6.16 -2.44 4.95
N LEU A 301 6.36 -3.67 5.41
CA LEU A 301 5.82 -4.88 4.81
C LEU A 301 4.88 -5.60 5.77
N GLN A 302 3.87 -6.30 5.25
CA GLN A 302 3.02 -7.17 6.03
C GLN A 302 2.91 -8.56 5.40
N TYR A 303 3.07 -9.57 6.24
CA TYR A 303 2.70 -10.97 6.01
C TYR A 303 1.33 -11.19 6.68
N PRO A 304 0.22 -11.00 5.95
CA PRO A 304 -1.14 -11.18 6.46
C PRO A 304 -1.51 -12.61 6.93
N GLY A 305 -0.63 -13.61 6.77
CA GLY A 305 -0.85 -15.00 7.18
C GLY A 305 -1.04 -15.95 5.99
N ASP A 306 -1.69 -17.09 6.22
CA ASP A 306 -1.62 -18.27 5.33
C ASP A 306 -2.29 -18.13 3.95
N ARG A 307 -2.91 -16.99 3.62
CA ARG A 307 -3.76 -16.86 2.42
C ARG A 307 -3.37 -15.74 1.45
N HIS A 308 -2.43 -14.88 1.80
CA HIS A 308 -2.17 -13.68 1.02
C HIS A 308 -0.68 -13.49 0.75
N PRO A 309 -0.32 -13.03 -0.48
CA PRO A 309 1.06 -12.69 -0.79
C PRO A 309 1.54 -11.59 0.16
N LEU A 310 2.86 -11.54 0.35
CA LEU A 310 3.51 -10.44 1.07
C LEU A 310 3.04 -9.09 0.48
N ILE A 311 2.71 -8.15 1.36
CA ILE A 311 2.14 -6.85 0.98
C ILE A 311 3.14 -5.75 1.32
N LEU A 312 3.50 -4.94 0.32
CA LEU A 312 4.15 -3.65 0.57
C LEU A 312 3.08 -2.67 1.07
N GLN A 313 3.21 -2.23 2.33
CA GLN A 313 2.27 -1.30 2.96
C GLN A 313 2.63 0.16 2.70
N ALA A 314 3.92 0.47 2.71
CA ALA A 314 4.47 1.80 2.41
C ALA A 314 5.96 1.67 2.11
N MET A 315 6.50 2.64 1.38
CA MET A 315 7.90 2.69 1.01
C MET A 315 8.45 4.10 1.20
N ASN A 316 9.66 4.19 1.74
CA ASN A 316 10.41 5.41 1.98
C ASN A 316 9.61 6.47 2.77
N ILE A 317 9.01 6.06 3.89
CA ILE A 317 8.37 6.99 4.82
C ILE A 317 9.45 7.90 5.41
N LEU A 318 9.29 9.20 5.22
CA LEU A 318 10.17 10.22 5.77
C LEU A 318 9.98 10.34 7.29
N THR A 319 11.07 10.26 8.04
CA THR A 319 11.03 10.30 9.52
C THR A 319 11.26 11.70 10.10
N ASN A 320 11.73 12.65 9.28
CA ASN A 320 11.95 14.03 9.69
C ASN A 320 10.80 14.92 9.21
N GLN A 321 10.19 15.69 10.10
CA GLN A 321 9.14 16.66 9.72
C GLN A 321 9.71 17.89 9.00
N ASN A 322 11.00 18.18 9.16
CA ASN A 322 11.65 19.36 8.58
C ASN A 322 12.11 19.16 7.12
N ASP A 323 12.19 17.93 6.62
CA ASP A 323 12.64 17.64 5.23
C ASP A 323 11.56 17.99 4.17
N LEU A 324 10.34 18.33 4.60
CA LEU A 324 9.33 18.91 3.73
C LEU A 324 9.55 20.42 3.50
N ILE A 325 10.32 21.09 4.38
CA ILE A 325 10.49 22.56 4.40
C ILE A 325 11.88 22.98 3.90
N HIS A 326 12.94 22.18 4.10
CA HIS A 326 14.27 22.45 3.54
C HIS A 326 14.53 21.65 2.25
N LYS A 327 13.89 22.06 1.16
CA LYS A 327 14.23 21.63 -0.21
C LYS A 327 15.21 22.61 -0.84
N SER A 328 16.50 22.36 -0.65
CA SER A 328 17.55 22.89 -1.55
C SER A 328 18.70 21.91 -1.78
N ASP A 329 18.95 20.96 -0.88
CA ASP A 329 20.20 20.17 -0.91
C ASP A 329 20.02 18.69 -1.26
N LEU A 330 18.78 18.22 -1.43
CA LEU A 330 18.50 16.97 -2.14
C LEU A 330 18.30 17.36 -3.60
N GLY A 331 19.07 16.78 -4.52
CA GLY A 331 19.06 17.04 -5.98
C GLY A 331 17.74 16.73 -6.69
N TRP A 332 16.66 17.35 -6.25
CA TRP A 332 15.41 17.47 -6.95
C TRP A 332 15.66 18.55 -8.02
N SER A 333 15.62 18.17 -9.30
CA SER A 333 15.31 19.14 -10.35
C SER A 333 13.84 19.56 -10.16
N MET A 334 13.61 20.45 -9.19
CA MET A 334 12.34 21.15 -9.00
C MET A 334 12.47 22.51 -9.67
N SER A 335 12.33 22.53 -10.99
CA SER A 335 12.01 23.78 -11.68
C SER A 335 10.51 24.06 -11.48
N ASN A 336 10.23 25.01 -10.58
CA ASN A 336 9.00 25.78 -10.43
C ASN A 336 7.69 24.99 -10.22
N THR A 337 7.13 25.03 -9.00
CA THR A 337 5.66 24.93 -8.82
C THR A 337 5.21 25.74 -7.61
N ILE A 338 4.20 26.58 -7.87
CA ILE A 338 3.40 27.36 -6.92
C ILE A 338 2.39 26.41 -6.26
N THR A 339 2.29 26.47 -4.93
CA THR A 339 1.34 25.69 -4.13
C THR A 339 -0.05 26.33 -4.14
N PHE A 340 -1.10 25.53 -4.34
CA PHE A 340 -2.47 25.84 -3.94
C PHE A 340 -2.86 24.97 -2.73
#